data_AF-A0A8H4WI17-F1
#
_entry.id   AF-A0A8H4WI17-F1
#
_cell.length_a   1.000
_cell.length_b   1.000
_cell.length_c   1.000
_cell.angle_alpha   90.00
_cell.angle_beta   90.00
_cell.angle_gamma   90.00
#
_symmetry.space_group_name_H-M   'P 1'
#
loop_
_entity.id
_entity.type
_entity.pdbx_description
1 polymer ?
#
loop_
_entity_poly.entity_id
_entity_poly.type
_entity_poly.pdbx_seq_one_letter_code
_entity_poly.pdbx_strand_id
1 'polypeptide(L)'
;MSPLPVIACGSSNPQIFNAVKSLYLPEYEIIHNVISSTSGAVEIPALLQGQAPPIAEEPNRGTMNYSKPPVAVFTGALYGDEEIDEMRQACQGITSIPWLKMDMSVPKPPLGPGYAEHVVQRSRNV
;
A
#
# COMPACT_ATOMS: atom_id res chain seq x y z
N MET A 1 20.57 -3.79 7.10
CA MET A 1 19.51 -4.72 6.64
C MET A 1 18.80 -4.08 5.46
N SER A 2 18.34 -4.85 4.47
CA SER A 2 17.51 -4.31 3.37
C SER A 2 16.08 -4.07 3.87
N PRO A 3 15.38 -3.02 3.41
CA PRO A 3 13.97 -2.79 3.76
C PRO A 3 13.09 -3.98 3.34
N LEU A 4 11.98 -4.18 4.05
CA LEU A 4 11.00 -5.20 3.74
C LEU A 4 10.04 -4.71 2.63
N PRO A 5 9.82 -5.48 1.56
CA PRO A 5 8.94 -5.08 0.47
C PRO A 5 7.47 -5.11 0.90
N VAL A 6 6.73 -4.03 0.66
CA VAL A 6 5.30 -3.92 0.95
C VAL A 6 4.52 -3.34 -0.22
N ILE A 7 3.25 -3.73 -0.33
CA ILE A 7 2.29 -3.09 -1.24
C ILE A 7 1.57 -2.01 -0.45
N ALA A 8 1.35 -0.84 -1.05
CA ALA A 8 0.53 0.21 -0.46
C ALA A 8 -0.67 0.54 -1.34
N CYS A 9 -1.87 0.48 -0.76
CA CYS A 9 -3.09 1.01 -1.36
C CYS A 9 -3.23 2.47 -0.94
N GLY A 10 -3.04 3.40 -1.86
CA GLY A 10 -2.81 4.80 -1.53
C GLY A 10 -3.31 5.79 -2.59
N SER A 11 -3.15 7.07 -2.25
CA SER A 11 -3.59 8.18 -3.10
C SER A 11 -2.94 8.14 -4.49
N SER A 12 -3.74 8.41 -5.53
CA SER A 12 -3.24 8.63 -6.90
C SER A 12 -2.45 9.94 -7.05
N ASN A 13 -2.64 10.91 -6.14
CA ASN A 13 -1.86 12.15 -6.12
C ASN A 13 -0.36 11.86 -5.84
N PRO A 14 0.56 12.17 -6.78
CA PRO A 14 1.98 11.86 -6.65
C PRO A 14 2.68 12.54 -5.47
N GLN A 15 2.30 13.79 -5.16
CA GLN A 15 2.95 14.56 -4.09
C GLN A 15 2.65 13.94 -2.73
N ILE A 16 1.38 13.56 -2.50
CA ILE A 16 0.94 12.93 -1.26
C ILE A 16 1.62 11.56 -1.10
N PHE A 17 1.55 10.72 -2.14
CA PHE A 17 2.07 9.36 -2.04
C PHE A 17 3.59 9.33 -1.85
N ASN A 18 4.35 10.16 -2.57
CA ASN A 18 5.81 10.18 -2.45
C ASN A 18 6.28 10.71 -1.09
N ALA A 19 5.58 11.69 -0.50
CA ALA A 19 5.88 12.15 0.85
C ALA A 19 5.68 11.03 1.88
N VAL A 20 4.55 10.30 1.79
CA VAL A 20 4.23 9.17 2.68
C VAL A 20 5.20 8.01 2.49
N LYS A 21 5.49 7.62 1.24
CA LYS A 21 6.41 6.53 0.90
C LYS A 21 7.78 6.69 1.55
N SER A 22 8.32 7.90 1.53
CA SER A 22 9.67 8.18 2.04
C SER A 22 9.82 7.93 3.55
N LEU A 23 8.71 8.03 4.29
CA LEU A 23 8.67 7.89 5.75
C LEU A 23 8.55 6.43 6.24
N TYR A 24 8.39 5.48 5.31
CA TYR A 24 8.42 4.05 5.61
C TYR A 24 9.83 3.47 5.71
N LEU A 25 10.83 4.19 5.19
CA LEU A 25 12.23 3.82 5.30
C LEU A 25 12.78 4.12 6.71
N PRO A 26 13.78 3.34 7.17
CA PRO A 26 14.45 2.25 6.45
C PRO A 26 13.74 0.89 6.56
N GLU A 27 12.65 0.77 7.32
CA GLU A 27 12.06 -0.54 7.63
C GLU A 27 11.32 -1.17 6.44
N TYR A 28 10.56 -0.37 5.69
CA TYR A 28 9.71 -0.86 4.60
C TYR A 28 9.99 -0.12 3.28
N GLU A 29 10.07 -0.89 2.21
CA GLU A 29 10.12 -0.41 0.84
C GLU A 29 8.75 -0.62 0.20
N ILE A 30 8.08 0.47 -0.17
CA ILE A 30 6.85 0.37 -0.96
C ILE A 30 7.21 0.01 -2.41
N ILE A 31 6.99 -1.24 -2.78
CA ILE A 31 7.32 -1.77 -4.12
C ILE A 31 6.21 -1.51 -5.14
N HIS A 32 4.97 -1.37 -4.70
CA HIS A 32 3.81 -1.13 -5.55
C HIS A 32 2.79 -0.18 -4.91
N ASN A 33 2.24 0.74 -5.71
CA ASN A 33 1.14 1.63 -5.36
C ASN A 33 -0.14 1.17 -6.07
N VAL A 34 -1.09 0.65 -5.30
CA VAL A 34 -2.45 0.33 -5.76
C VAL A 34 -3.32 1.56 -5.54
N ILE A 35 -4.10 1.97 -6.54
CA ILE A 35 -4.86 3.24 -6.49
C ILE A 35 -6.39 3.06 -6.50
N SER A 36 -6.89 1.84 -6.69
CA SER A 36 -8.31 1.49 -6.56
C SER A 36 -8.48 0.04 -6.10
N SER A 37 -9.65 -0.32 -5.56
CA SER A 37 -9.93 -1.71 -5.18
C SER A 37 -9.96 -2.63 -6.40
N THR A 38 -10.55 -2.16 -7.49
CA THR A 38 -10.61 -2.89 -8.76
C THR A 38 -9.22 -3.20 -9.33
N SER A 39 -8.29 -2.24 -9.30
CA SER A 39 -6.90 -2.50 -9.75
C SER A 39 -6.20 -3.43 -8.76
N GLY A 40 -6.40 -3.22 -7.46
CA GLY A 40 -5.83 -4.05 -6.41
C GLY A 40 -6.25 -5.52 -6.47
N ALA A 41 -7.50 -5.80 -6.83
CA ALA A 41 -8.02 -7.15 -7.02
C ALA A 41 -7.31 -7.92 -8.17
N VAL A 42 -6.60 -7.23 -9.05
CA VAL A 42 -5.80 -7.83 -10.14
C VAL A 42 -4.31 -7.78 -9.81
N GLU A 43 -3.82 -6.63 -9.37
CA GLU A 43 -2.39 -6.36 -9.17
C GLU A 43 -1.82 -7.11 -7.96
N ILE A 44 -2.56 -7.14 -6.83
CA ILE A 44 -2.08 -7.73 -5.58
C ILE A 44 -1.89 -9.26 -5.73
N PRO A 45 -2.86 -10.04 -6.25
CA PRO A 45 -2.66 -11.47 -6.52
C PRO A 45 -1.42 -11.77 -7.38
N ALA A 46 -1.18 -10.98 -8.44
CA ALA A 46 -0.02 -11.18 -9.32
C ALA A 46 1.30 -10.98 -8.56
N LEU A 47 1.40 -9.89 -7.78
CA LEU A 47 2.58 -9.60 -6.96
C LEU A 47 2.82 -10.68 -5.90
N LEU A 48 1.77 -11.21 -5.28
CA LEU A 48 1.87 -12.28 -4.29
C LEU A 48 2.35 -13.61 -4.90
N GLN A 49 2.07 -13.83 -6.18
CA GLN A 49 2.58 -14.97 -6.95
C GLN A 49 3.98 -14.73 -7.54
N GLY A 50 4.62 -13.59 -7.23
CA GLY A 50 5.93 -13.23 -7.75
C GLY A 50 5.92 -12.79 -9.22
N GLN A 51 4.76 -12.39 -9.74
CA GLN A 51 4.59 -11.90 -11.10
C GLN A 51 4.55 -10.38 -11.13
N ALA A 52 5.07 -9.79 -12.20
CA ALA A 52 4.85 -8.38 -12.45
C ALA A 52 3.36 -8.17 -12.79
N PRO A 53 2.68 -7.20 -12.16
CA PRO A 53 1.28 -6.93 -12.46
C PRO A 53 1.13 -6.37 -13.88
N PRO A 54 -0.08 -6.44 -14.46
CA PRO A 54 -0.37 -5.81 -15.75
C PRO A 54 0.00 -4.32 -15.74
N ILE A 55 0.29 -3.76 -16.91
CA ILE A 55 0.52 -2.32 -17.04
C ILE A 55 -0.80 -1.61 -16.71
N ALA A 56 -0.84 -0.95 -15.54
CA ALA A 56 -1.97 -0.12 -15.14
C ALA A 56 -2.03 1.15 -16.00
N GLU A 57 -3.24 1.68 -16.18
CA GLU A 57 -3.45 2.97 -16.86
C GLU A 57 -2.79 4.12 -16.10
N GLU A 58 -2.75 4.02 -14.77
CA GLU A 58 -2.12 4.99 -13.88
C GLU A 58 -0.72 4.52 -13.45
N PRO A 59 0.26 5.43 -13.31
CA PRO A 59 1.64 5.05 -13.01
C PRO A 59 1.77 4.47 -11.60
N ASN A 60 2.32 3.26 -11.49
CA ASN A 60 2.85 2.75 -10.22
C ASN A 60 3.93 3.72 -9.70
N ARG A 61 3.85 4.07 -8.41
CA ARG A 61 4.81 4.98 -7.75
C ARG A 61 5.63 4.34 -6.64
N GLY A 62 5.51 3.02 -6.48
CA GLY A 62 6.47 2.21 -5.75
C GLY A 62 7.81 2.10 -6.49
N THR A 63 8.76 1.40 -5.90
CA THR A 63 10.10 1.18 -6.51
C THR A 63 10.07 0.18 -7.66
N MET A 64 8.99 -0.61 -7.78
CA MET A 64 8.84 -1.72 -8.73
C MET A 64 9.90 -2.82 -8.57
N ASN A 65 10.55 -2.88 -7.41
CA ASN A 65 11.52 -3.92 -7.09
C ASN A 65 10.81 -5.21 -6.66
N TYR A 66 10.43 -6.03 -7.63
CA TYR A 66 9.76 -7.32 -7.40
C TYR A 66 10.73 -8.49 -7.22
N SER A 67 12.01 -8.23 -6.91
CA SER A 67 13.01 -9.29 -6.67
C SER A 67 12.71 -10.16 -5.45
N LYS A 68 11.83 -9.68 -4.56
CA LYS A 68 11.35 -10.38 -3.36
C LYS A 68 9.84 -10.23 -3.26
N PRO A 69 9.12 -11.26 -2.76
CA PRO A 69 7.68 -11.17 -2.56
C PRO A 69 7.35 -10.14 -1.47
N PRO A 70 6.24 -9.40 -1.60
CA PRO A 70 5.77 -8.49 -0.54
C PRO A 70 5.44 -9.25 0.75
N VAL A 71 5.70 -8.62 1.89
CA VAL A 71 5.43 -9.20 3.22
C VAL A 71 4.14 -8.70 3.86
N ALA A 72 3.55 -7.62 3.33
CA ALA A 72 2.32 -7.02 3.83
C ALA A 72 1.66 -6.14 2.78
N VAL A 73 0.35 -5.89 2.97
CA VAL A 73 -0.42 -4.86 2.25
C VAL A 73 -0.81 -3.77 3.26
N PHE A 74 -0.45 -2.52 2.98
CA PHE A 74 -0.83 -1.36 3.79
C PHE A 74 -1.96 -0.61 3.10
N THR A 75 -3.11 -0.46 3.76
CA THR A 75 -4.27 0.23 3.19
C THR A 75 -4.43 1.62 3.81
N GLY A 76 -4.38 2.65 2.96
CA GLY A 76 -4.57 4.03 3.36
C GLY A 76 -6.02 4.37 3.69
N ALA A 77 -6.23 5.53 4.32
CA ALA A 77 -7.55 6.02 4.74
C ALA A 77 -8.60 6.22 3.62
N LEU A 78 -8.23 6.04 2.35
CA LEU A 78 -9.15 6.11 1.21
C LEU A 78 -9.92 4.81 0.96
N TYR A 79 -9.54 3.72 1.63
CA TYR A 79 -10.12 2.39 1.45
C TYR A 79 -10.94 2.01 2.68
N GLY A 80 -12.24 1.82 2.48
CA GLY A 80 -13.16 1.29 3.47
C GLY A 80 -13.05 -0.24 3.58
N ASP A 81 -13.88 -0.83 4.43
CA ASP A 81 -13.85 -2.29 4.63
C ASP A 81 -14.30 -3.04 3.37
N GLU A 82 -15.27 -2.51 2.62
CA GLU A 82 -15.74 -3.12 1.37
C GLU A 82 -14.65 -3.16 0.29
N GLU A 83 -13.94 -2.05 0.07
CA GLU A 83 -12.83 -2.00 -0.89
C GLU A 83 -11.67 -2.92 -0.48
N ILE A 84 -11.40 -3.00 0.82
CA ILE A 84 -10.35 -3.89 1.35
C ILE A 84 -10.74 -5.35 1.17
N ASP A 85 -12.00 -5.69 1.45
CA ASP A 85 -12.50 -7.06 1.33
C ASP A 85 -12.57 -7.51 -0.13
N GLU A 86 -12.92 -6.64 -1.08
CA GLU A 86 -12.83 -6.92 -2.53
C GLU A 86 -11.43 -7.39 -2.92
N MET A 87 -10.40 -6.63 -2.55
CA MET A 87 -9.02 -6.97 -2.87
C MET A 87 -8.52 -8.22 -2.12
N ARG A 88 -8.94 -8.42 -0.85
CA ARG A 88 -8.59 -9.61 -0.07
C ARG A 88 -9.22 -10.87 -0.62
N GLN A 89 -10.48 -10.80 -1.08
CA GLN A 89 -11.17 -11.94 -1.69
C GLN A 89 -10.44 -12.44 -2.93
N ALA A 90 -9.93 -11.53 -3.77
CA ALA A 90 -9.11 -11.89 -4.93
C ALA A 90 -7.79 -12.60 -4.56
N CYS A 91 -7.32 -12.44 -3.32
CA CYS A 91 -6.10 -13.07 -2.82
C CYS A 91 -6.33 -14.42 -2.12
N GLN A 92 -7.59 -14.88 -1.98
CA GLN A 92 -7.90 -16.12 -1.27
C GLN A 92 -7.17 -17.33 -1.86
N GLY A 93 -6.53 -18.12 -0.98
CA GLY A 93 -5.79 -19.32 -1.39
C GLY A 93 -4.39 -19.07 -1.96
N ILE A 94 -3.93 -17.81 -2.06
CA ILE A 94 -2.58 -17.48 -2.57
C ILE A 94 -1.57 -17.43 -1.41
N THR A 95 -1.80 -16.57 -0.42
CA THR A 95 -0.93 -16.38 0.74
C THR A 95 -1.68 -15.73 1.90
N SER A 96 -1.10 -15.79 3.11
CA SER A 96 -1.67 -15.28 4.36
C SER A 96 -0.90 -14.08 4.90
N ILE A 97 -0.37 -13.21 4.03
CA ILE A 97 0.32 -11.99 4.47
C ILE A 97 -0.64 -11.04 5.21
N PRO A 98 -0.17 -10.29 6.21
CA PRO A 98 -1.00 -9.32 6.93
C PRO A 98 -1.44 -8.16 6.04
N TRP A 99 -2.67 -7.69 6.29
CA TRP A 99 -3.26 -6.49 5.72
C TRP A 99 -3.47 -5.47 6.83
N LEU A 100 -2.71 -4.38 6.79
CA LEU A 100 -2.68 -3.34 7.81
C LEU A 100 -3.48 -2.14 7.34
N LYS A 101 -4.63 -1.92 7.98
CA LYS A 101 -5.47 -0.75 7.74
C LYS A 101 -5.02 0.40 8.61
N MET A 102 -4.91 1.59 8.03
CA MET A 102 -4.59 2.80 8.78
C MET A 102 -5.56 3.00 9.95
N ASP A 103 -5.05 3.29 11.14
CA ASP A 103 -5.88 3.57 12.31
C ASP A 103 -6.71 4.84 12.08
N MET A 104 -8.04 4.68 11.95
CA MET A 104 -9.00 5.76 11.70
C MET A 104 -9.49 6.45 12.97
N SER A 105 -9.15 5.94 14.16
CA SER A 105 -9.47 6.60 15.44
C SER A 105 -8.63 7.86 15.68
N VAL A 106 -7.47 7.95 15.04
CA VAL A 106 -6.61 9.14 15.04
C VAL A 106 -7.11 10.12 13.97
N PRO A 107 -7.51 11.37 14.33
CA PRO A 107 -8.05 12.34 13.40
C PRO A 107 -7.12 12.61 12.21
N LYS A 108 -7.71 12.80 11.03
CA LYS A 108 -6.98 13.22 9.84
C LYS A 108 -6.41 14.63 10.09
N PRO A 109 -5.08 14.84 9.99
CA PRO A 109 -4.52 16.18 10.09
C PRO A 109 -4.96 17.04 8.89
N PRO A 110 -4.93 18.38 9.02
CA PRO A 110 -5.09 19.27 7.88
C PRO A 110 -4.10 18.92 6.76
N LEU A 111 -4.52 19.05 5.51
CA LEU A 111 -3.59 18.96 4.38
C LEU A 111 -2.56 20.10 4.48
N GLY A 112 -1.27 19.77 4.45
CA GLY A 112 -0.20 20.74 4.62
C GLY A 112 1.11 20.11 5.11
N PRO A 113 2.11 20.94 5.50
CA PRO A 113 3.34 20.46 6.12
C PRO A 113 3.05 19.57 7.34
N GLY A 114 3.69 18.40 7.43
CA GLY A 114 3.46 17.42 8.51
C GLY A 114 2.39 16.36 8.20
N TYR A 115 1.63 16.49 7.11
CA TYR A 115 0.55 15.55 6.77
C TYR A 115 1.07 14.12 6.57
N ALA A 116 2.22 13.97 5.92
CA ALA A 116 2.78 12.67 5.59
C ALA A 116 3.29 11.93 6.84
N GLU A 117 3.91 12.65 7.77
CA GLU A 117 4.41 12.15 9.06
C GLU A 117 3.28 11.57 9.89
N HIS A 118 2.17 12.31 10.01
CA HIS A 118 0.96 11.84 10.68
C HIS A 118 0.34 10.62 10.00
N VAL A 119 0.33 10.57 8.67
CA VAL A 119 -0.18 9.42 7.91
C VAL A 119 0.62 8.15 8.24
N VAL A 120 1.95 8.21 8.26
CA VAL A 120 2.78 7.03 8.58
C VAL A 120 2.63 6.58 10.02
N GLN A 121 2.51 7.51 10.97
CA GLN A 121 2.30 7.15 12.37
C GLN A 121 1.03 6.31 12.58
N ARG A 122 -0.04 6.59 11.83
CA ARG A 122 -1.31 5.85 11.88
C ARG A 122 -1.22 4.45 11.28
N SER A 123 -0.29 4.21 10.37
CA SER A 123 -0.06 2.90 9.75
C SER A 123 0.88 2.00 10.55
N ARG A 124 1.62 2.55 11.53
CA ARG A 124 2.56 1.80 12.40
C ARG A 124 1.96 1.39 13.75
N ASN A 125 0.79 1.92 14.13
CA ASN A 125 0.13 1.66 15.40
C ASN A 125 -0.91 0.51 15.36
N VAL A 126 -0.93 -0.27 14.27
CA VAL A 126 -1.84 -1.42 14.08
C VAL A 126 -1.22 -2.73 14.54
#